data_AF-A0A072PDA6-F1
#
_entry.id   AF-A0A072PDA6-F1
#
_cell.length_a   1.000
_cell.length_b   1.000
_cell.length_c   1.000
_cell.angle_alpha   90.00
_cell.angle_beta   90.00
_cell.angle_gamma   90.00
#
_symmetry.space_group_name_H-M   'P 1'
#
loop_
_entity.id
_entity.type
_entity.pdbx_description
1 polymer ?
#
loop_
_entity_poly.entity_id
_entity_poly.type
_entity_poly.pdbx_seq_one_letter_code
_entity_poly.pdbx_strand_id
1 'polypeptide(L)'
;MAAQSFERSLAKPRARHVQRIPVLLVIIMVFVLFHKLFGTRSYRPVGGEFPRKIWQTWKTDAAGLDPKDAARVRTWTRKNPMHRYELLTDENSLSYVKHHFGPTGLDRPDIVHVYQTLNAKIIKADLLRYLVMYVEGGLYADIDVECLKPIELFVPNRYNEKELDLVVGVETDMPEFKDHPILGQKAQSLVQWTFMGKPRLSVMMRLIENIIEWLDRVSKQQGKPISDIKLDFDDVLVGTGPSAFTTAILTEMSVQTGREVTWNEFHGILDSKVVAGILVLTAEAFAAGTGHSDSGTHAGKGALVRHHFHASSWPTNHPRFKHPIYDEVERCNWNAECIKLWDSNTAFFDSLPEEDQLKLVAAKKIEDKKRPLRVDDQGLIGVMSPVGAADRAAAVELPPDERRLSGAEQVGGRAPLGARKPTQEEPFLAALDA
;
A
#
# COMPACT_ATOMS: atom_id res chain seq x y z
N MET A 1 -5.06 37.49 -96.75
CA MET A 1 -6.05 36.43 -97.08
C MET A 1 -5.87 35.32 -96.05
N ALA A 2 -6.88 34.58 -95.58
CA ALA A 2 -8.32 34.79 -95.50
C ALA A 2 -8.82 33.86 -94.36
N ALA A 3 -9.93 34.18 -93.70
CA ALA A 3 -10.42 33.37 -92.57
C ALA A 3 -11.18 32.11 -93.03
N GLN A 4 -11.18 31.06 -92.20
CA GLN A 4 -12.40 30.28 -91.89
C GLN A 4 -12.23 29.45 -90.61
N SER A 5 -13.36 29.23 -89.93
CA SER A 5 -13.50 28.57 -88.63
C SER A 5 -13.86 27.08 -88.78
N PHE A 6 -13.68 26.27 -87.72
CA PHE A 6 -14.78 25.47 -87.14
C PHE A 6 -14.45 24.93 -85.72
N GLU A 7 -15.48 24.40 -85.06
CA GLU A 7 -15.71 24.33 -83.60
C GLU A 7 -14.85 23.40 -82.70
N ARG A 8 -14.70 23.87 -81.45
CA ARG A 8 -14.85 23.18 -80.13
C ARG A 8 -14.41 21.72 -79.93
N SER A 9 -13.54 21.53 -78.95
CA SER A 9 -13.74 20.53 -77.88
C SER A 9 -13.15 21.00 -76.54
N LEU A 10 -13.99 21.12 -75.51
CA LEU A 10 -13.57 21.49 -74.14
C LEU A 10 -13.27 20.23 -73.32
N ALA A 11 -11.99 19.85 -73.24
CA ALA A 11 -11.55 18.78 -72.36
C ALA A 11 -11.57 19.22 -70.89
N LYS A 12 -12.50 18.67 -70.09
CA LYS A 12 -12.49 18.84 -68.63
C LYS A 12 -11.29 18.11 -67.99
N PRO A 13 -10.57 18.71 -67.02
CA PRO A 13 -9.54 17.99 -66.27
C PRO A 13 -10.17 16.91 -65.37
N ARG A 14 -9.58 15.70 -65.40
CA ARG A 14 -10.02 14.55 -64.58
C ARG A 14 -9.75 14.80 -63.09
N ALA A 15 -10.81 14.95 -62.30
CA ALA A 15 -10.72 15.07 -60.84
C ALA A 15 -10.28 13.75 -60.18
N ARG A 16 -8.98 13.57 -59.93
CA ARG A 16 -8.41 12.40 -59.22
C ARG A 16 -8.56 12.45 -57.69
N HIS A 17 -9.10 13.54 -57.11
CA HIS A 17 -9.16 13.72 -55.65
C HIS A 17 -10.41 13.14 -54.96
N VAL A 18 -11.50 12.87 -55.68
CA VAL A 18 -12.79 12.50 -55.05
C VAL A 18 -12.83 11.02 -54.60
N GLN A 19 -12.03 10.13 -55.21
CA GLN A 19 -12.06 8.69 -54.90
C GLN A 19 -11.29 8.26 -53.64
N ARG A 20 -10.43 9.12 -53.05
CA ARG A 20 -9.63 8.75 -51.87
C ARG A 20 -10.34 8.98 -50.53
N ILE A 21 -11.20 10.00 -50.45
CA ILE A 21 -11.97 10.35 -49.26
C ILE A 21 -12.91 9.21 -48.82
N PRO A 22 -13.74 8.58 -49.68
CA PRO A 22 -14.61 7.49 -49.24
C PRO A 22 -13.83 6.26 -48.77
N VAL A 23 -12.66 5.96 -49.37
CA VAL A 23 -11.81 4.85 -48.92
C VAL A 23 -11.23 5.12 -47.53
N LEU A 24 -10.77 6.34 -47.26
CA LEU A 24 -10.27 6.71 -45.92
C LEU A 24 -11.40 6.67 -44.88
N LEU A 25 -12.60 7.16 -45.22
CA LEU A 25 -13.77 7.08 -44.34
C LEU A 25 -14.21 5.63 -44.09
N VAL A 26 -14.16 4.75 -45.08
CA VAL A 26 -14.42 3.31 -44.90
C VAL A 26 -13.34 2.67 -44.05
N ILE A 27 -12.06 3.00 -44.21
CA ILE A 27 -10.98 2.51 -43.35
C ILE A 27 -11.17 3.00 -41.91
N ILE A 28 -11.53 4.26 -41.68
CA ILE A 28 -11.83 4.78 -40.34
C ILE A 28 -13.09 4.12 -39.78
N MET A 29 -14.14 3.92 -40.57
CA MET A 29 -15.37 3.27 -40.13
C MET A 29 -15.13 1.79 -39.79
N VAL A 30 -14.33 1.08 -40.59
CA VAL A 30 -13.89 -0.29 -40.31
C VAL A 30 -12.98 -0.32 -39.10
N PHE A 31 -12.05 0.63 -38.94
CA PHE A 31 -11.20 0.73 -37.75
C PHE A 31 -12.04 0.97 -36.50
N VAL A 32 -13.00 1.90 -36.52
CA VAL A 32 -13.92 2.18 -35.41
C VAL A 32 -14.88 1.01 -35.15
N LEU A 33 -15.39 0.33 -36.18
CA LEU A 33 -16.19 -0.90 -36.02
C LEU A 33 -15.34 -2.03 -35.43
N PHE A 34 -14.10 -2.20 -35.87
CA PHE A 34 -13.16 -3.18 -35.33
C PHE A 34 -12.78 -2.81 -33.88
N HIS A 35 -12.59 -1.54 -33.56
CA HIS A 35 -12.36 -1.05 -32.20
C HIS A 35 -13.61 -1.08 -31.30
N LYS A 36 -14.82 -1.26 -31.86
CA LYS A 36 -16.06 -1.50 -31.11
C LYS A 36 -16.47 -2.99 -31.04
N LEU A 37 -16.01 -3.81 -31.97
CA LEU A 37 -16.24 -5.27 -32.01
C LEU A 37 -15.13 -6.06 -31.29
N PHE A 38 -13.91 -5.52 -31.26
CA PHE A 38 -12.73 -6.14 -30.64
C PHE A 38 -12.05 -5.26 -29.57
N GLY A 39 -12.26 -3.95 -29.59
CA GLY A 39 -11.84 -3.07 -28.49
C GLY A 39 -12.72 -3.28 -27.26
N THR A 40 -12.08 -3.27 -26.08
CA THR A 40 -12.67 -3.72 -24.80
C THR A 40 -13.36 -5.08 -24.91
N ARG A 41 -12.69 -6.08 -25.51
CA ARG A 41 -12.87 -7.45 -25.04
C ARG A 41 -12.37 -7.49 -23.60
N SER A 42 -13.26 -7.18 -22.65
CA SER A 42 -12.98 -7.26 -21.21
C SER A 42 -12.51 -8.68 -20.95
N TYR A 43 -11.21 -8.84 -20.67
CA TYR A 43 -10.64 -10.15 -20.37
C TYR A 43 -11.14 -10.55 -18.99
N ARG A 44 -12.33 -11.15 -18.94
CA ARG A 44 -12.72 -11.96 -17.79
C ARG A 44 -11.69 -13.07 -17.67
N PRO A 45 -11.00 -13.21 -16.52
CA PRO A 45 -10.24 -14.40 -16.23
C PRO A 45 -11.10 -15.63 -16.49
N VAL A 46 -10.51 -16.64 -17.13
CA VAL A 46 -11.16 -17.94 -17.27
C VAL A 46 -11.45 -18.45 -15.86
N GLY A 47 -12.66 -18.99 -15.65
CA GLY A 47 -13.10 -19.46 -14.33
C GLY A 47 -12.11 -20.47 -13.72
N GLY A 48 -11.86 -20.34 -12.41
CA GLY A 48 -10.84 -21.09 -11.69
C GLY A 48 -10.69 -20.60 -10.25
N GLU A 49 -9.90 -21.33 -9.45
CA GLU A 49 -9.52 -20.97 -8.09
C GLU A 49 -8.37 -19.94 -8.09
N PHE A 50 -8.16 -19.24 -6.98
CA PHE A 50 -6.97 -18.41 -6.79
C PHE A 50 -5.71 -19.29 -6.76
N PRO A 51 -4.60 -18.85 -7.39
CA PRO A 51 -3.33 -19.57 -7.32
C PRO A 51 -2.89 -19.76 -5.86
N ARG A 52 -2.55 -20.99 -5.47
CA ARG A 52 -2.04 -21.29 -4.11
C ARG A 52 -0.56 -20.87 -3.96
N LYS A 53 -0.26 -19.62 -4.25
CA LYS A 53 1.04 -18.95 -4.05
C LYS A 53 0.90 -17.81 -3.05
N ILE A 54 1.90 -17.64 -2.19
CA ILE A 54 2.04 -16.50 -1.27
C ILE A 54 3.33 -15.78 -1.65
N TRP A 55 3.22 -14.50 -1.95
CA TRP A 55 4.33 -13.63 -2.30
C TRP A 55 4.60 -12.63 -1.21
N GLN A 56 5.86 -12.51 -0.83
CA GLN A 56 6.37 -11.34 -0.13
C GLN A 56 7.61 -10.81 -0.88
N THR A 57 7.95 -9.55 -0.65
CA THR A 57 9.19 -8.93 -1.18
C THR A 57 10.02 -8.39 -0.03
N TRP A 58 11.34 -8.50 -0.12
CA TRP A 58 12.24 -7.88 0.85
C TRP A 58 13.62 -7.56 0.28
N LYS A 59 14.50 -7.04 1.13
CA LYS A 59 15.88 -6.70 0.77
C LYS A 59 16.72 -7.98 0.61
N THR A 60 16.60 -8.87 1.59
CA THR A 60 17.38 -10.11 1.77
C THR A 60 16.50 -11.35 1.64
N ASP A 61 17.13 -12.52 1.50
CA ASP A 61 16.46 -13.81 1.52
C ASP A 61 15.91 -14.19 2.92
N ALA A 62 15.28 -15.35 3.00
CA ALA A 62 14.67 -15.84 4.25
C ALA A 62 15.68 -16.16 5.37
N ALA A 63 16.97 -16.36 5.04
CA ALA A 63 18.04 -16.57 6.02
C ALA A 63 18.58 -15.23 6.55
N GLY A 64 18.54 -14.17 5.74
CA GLY A 64 18.88 -12.80 6.10
C GLY A 64 17.74 -11.96 6.68
N LEU A 65 16.63 -12.57 7.11
CA LEU A 65 15.54 -11.89 7.83
C LEU A 65 15.88 -11.69 9.31
N ASP A 66 15.44 -10.57 9.88
CA ASP A 66 15.53 -10.38 11.33
C ASP A 66 14.54 -11.30 12.09
N PRO A 67 14.71 -11.53 13.41
CA PRO A 67 13.86 -12.45 14.16
C PRO A 67 12.36 -12.08 14.18
N LYS A 68 12.01 -10.80 14.08
CA LYS A 68 10.62 -10.29 14.06
C LYS A 68 9.99 -10.58 12.69
N ASP A 69 10.66 -10.20 11.59
CA ASP A 69 10.16 -10.46 10.24
C ASP A 69 10.11 -11.96 9.94
N ALA A 70 11.14 -12.72 10.33
CA ALA A 70 11.12 -14.17 10.22
C ALA A 70 9.97 -14.81 11.03
N ALA A 71 9.53 -14.20 12.14
CA ALA A 71 8.34 -14.66 12.87
C ALA A 71 7.04 -14.38 12.11
N ARG A 72 6.91 -13.19 11.49
CA ARG A 72 5.77 -12.81 10.65
C ARG A 72 5.66 -13.73 9.43
N VAL A 73 6.75 -13.92 8.68
CA VAL A 73 6.84 -14.86 7.54
C VAL A 73 6.41 -16.29 7.93
N ARG A 74 6.83 -16.77 9.11
CA ARG A 74 6.43 -18.09 9.62
C ARG A 74 4.92 -18.22 9.89
N THR A 75 4.18 -17.13 10.10
CA THR A 75 2.72 -17.21 10.27
C THR A 75 2.03 -17.60 8.96
N TRP A 76 2.45 -17.02 7.82
CA TRP A 76 1.94 -17.35 6.49
C TRP A 76 2.14 -18.83 6.15
N THR A 77 3.37 -19.34 6.28
CA THR A 77 3.69 -20.74 5.94
C THR A 77 3.05 -21.76 6.89
N ARG A 78 2.93 -21.45 8.18
CA ARG A 78 2.28 -22.34 9.16
C ARG A 78 0.76 -22.41 9.00
N LYS A 79 0.10 -21.29 8.67
CA LYS A 79 -1.37 -21.25 8.51
C LYS A 79 -1.82 -21.74 7.14
N ASN A 80 -0.94 -21.71 6.14
CA ASN A 80 -1.26 -22.05 4.76
C ASN A 80 -0.31 -23.13 4.20
N PRO A 81 -0.24 -24.34 4.80
CA PRO A 81 0.72 -25.38 4.40
C PRO A 81 0.51 -25.90 2.96
N MET A 82 -0.67 -25.68 2.39
CA MET A 82 -1.01 -26.01 1.00
C MET A 82 -0.67 -24.91 -0.01
N HIS A 83 -0.05 -23.79 0.43
CA HIS A 83 0.37 -22.70 -0.45
C HIS A 83 1.89 -22.70 -0.61
N ARG A 84 2.37 -22.48 -1.84
CA ARG A 84 3.77 -22.26 -2.12
C ARG A 84 4.16 -20.84 -1.72
N TYR A 85 5.06 -20.72 -0.75
CA TYR A 85 5.66 -19.44 -0.35
C TYR A 85 6.81 -19.06 -1.28
N GLU A 86 6.87 -17.80 -1.69
CA GLU A 86 7.90 -17.23 -2.54
C GLU A 86 8.35 -15.87 -1.95
N LEU A 87 9.65 -15.61 -1.91
CA LEU A 87 10.24 -14.35 -1.46
C LEU A 87 11.15 -13.79 -2.56
N LEU A 88 10.76 -12.66 -3.14
CA LEU A 88 11.63 -11.92 -4.06
C LEU A 88 12.51 -10.92 -3.29
N THR A 89 13.76 -10.77 -3.74
CA THR A 89 14.79 -9.97 -3.08
C THR A 89 15.29 -8.83 -3.98
N ASP A 90 16.02 -7.86 -3.41
CA ASP A 90 16.72 -6.82 -4.18
C ASP A 90 17.64 -7.47 -5.26
N GLU A 91 18.19 -8.66 -5.00
CA GLU A 91 19.11 -9.38 -5.90
C GLU A 91 18.42 -10.13 -7.06
N ASN A 92 17.24 -10.72 -6.82
CA ASN A 92 16.57 -11.59 -7.81
C ASN A 92 15.40 -10.91 -8.56
N SER A 93 14.87 -9.81 -8.03
CA SER A 93 13.70 -9.10 -8.57
C SER A 93 13.87 -8.64 -10.03
N LEU A 94 15.02 -8.06 -10.39
CA LEU A 94 15.28 -7.65 -11.77
C LEU A 94 15.33 -8.84 -12.74
N SER A 95 15.83 -9.99 -12.29
CA SER A 95 15.86 -11.23 -13.09
C SER A 95 14.45 -11.79 -13.28
N TYR A 96 13.60 -11.75 -12.26
CA TYR A 96 12.18 -12.09 -12.36
C TYR A 96 11.46 -11.22 -13.40
N VAL A 97 11.63 -9.89 -13.31
CA VAL A 97 11.01 -8.95 -14.26
C VAL A 97 11.53 -9.16 -15.68
N LYS A 98 12.85 -9.36 -15.87
CA LYS A 98 13.43 -9.68 -17.19
C LYS A 98 12.92 -10.99 -17.77
N HIS A 99 12.73 -12.02 -16.95
CA HIS A 99 12.21 -13.31 -17.40
C HIS A 99 10.76 -13.21 -17.90
N HIS A 100 9.89 -12.54 -17.13
CA HIS A 100 8.45 -12.47 -17.45
C HIS A 100 8.06 -11.35 -18.41
N PHE A 101 8.77 -10.22 -18.42
CA PHE A 101 8.44 -9.04 -19.24
C PHE A 101 9.45 -8.77 -20.38
N GLY A 102 10.57 -9.51 -20.43
CA GLY A 102 11.50 -9.44 -21.55
C GLY A 102 10.99 -10.13 -22.84
N PRO A 103 11.81 -10.20 -23.90
CA PRO A 103 11.41 -10.67 -25.23
C PRO A 103 10.92 -12.12 -25.31
N THR A 104 11.28 -12.96 -24.33
CA THR A 104 10.83 -14.36 -24.23
C THR A 104 9.57 -14.55 -23.39
N GLY A 105 9.10 -13.49 -22.73
CA GLY A 105 7.92 -13.47 -21.87
C GLY A 105 6.78 -12.70 -22.53
N LEU A 106 6.46 -11.54 -21.97
CA LEU A 106 5.36 -10.67 -22.43
C LEU A 106 5.78 -9.61 -23.45
N ASP A 107 7.06 -9.54 -23.79
CA ASP A 107 7.65 -8.55 -24.70
C ASP A 107 7.22 -7.10 -24.37
N ARG A 108 7.45 -6.73 -23.10
CA ARG A 108 7.25 -5.38 -22.54
C ARG A 108 8.59 -4.78 -22.13
N PRO A 109 9.44 -4.40 -23.11
CA PRO A 109 10.75 -3.81 -22.85
C PRO A 109 10.66 -2.47 -22.11
N ASP A 110 9.53 -1.77 -22.21
CA ASP A 110 9.20 -0.56 -21.44
C ASP A 110 9.12 -0.85 -19.92
N ILE A 111 8.38 -1.90 -19.53
CA ILE A 111 8.30 -2.36 -18.13
C ILE A 111 9.68 -2.74 -17.61
N VAL A 112 10.44 -3.53 -18.39
CA VAL A 112 11.80 -3.95 -18.02
C VAL A 112 12.74 -2.75 -17.87
N HIS A 113 12.67 -1.78 -18.78
CA HIS A 113 13.49 -0.57 -18.74
C HIS A 113 13.18 0.30 -17.53
N VAL A 114 11.91 0.58 -17.24
CA VAL A 114 11.49 1.36 -16.07
C VAL A 114 11.91 0.65 -14.77
N TYR A 115 11.64 -0.65 -14.65
CA TYR A 115 12.01 -1.41 -13.46
C TYR A 115 13.53 -1.46 -13.22
N GLN A 116 14.33 -1.55 -14.29
CA GLN A 116 15.78 -1.48 -14.21
C GLN A 116 16.29 -0.09 -13.81
N THR A 117 15.63 0.98 -14.27
CA THR A 117 16.06 2.38 -14.07
C THR A 117 15.64 2.97 -12.72
N LEU A 118 14.60 2.40 -12.09
CA LEU A 118 14.12 2.85 -10.79
C LEU A 118 15.13 2.62 -9.65
N ASN A 119 15.56 3.72 -9.02
CA ASN A 119 16.35 3.75 -7.78
C ASN A 119 15.49 3.94 -6.52
N ALA A 120 14.29 4.54 -6.64
CA ALA A 120 13.40 4.77 -5.50
C ALA A 120 12.84 3.43 -4.99
N LYS A 121 13.38 2.95 -3.86
CA LYS A 121 13.13 1.58 -3.37
C LYS A 121 11.64 1.27 -3.12
N ILE A 122 10.87 2.22 -2.58
CA ILE A 122 9.44 2.03 -2.32
C ILE A 122 8.63 1.89 -3.61
N ILE A 123 8.84 2.79 -4.58
CA ILE A 123 8.25 2.75 -5.93
C ILE A 123 8.59 1.42 -6.63
N LYS A 124 9.81 0.92 -6.45
CA LYS A 124 10.26 -0.35 -7.02
C LYS A 124 9.60 -1.57 -6.36
N ALA A 125 9.35 -1.53 -5.05
CA ALA A 125 8.61 -2.58 -4.34
C ALA A 125 7.12 -2.57 -4.72
N ASP A 126 6.50 -1.38 -4.75
CA ASP A 126 5.12 -1.20 -5.19
C ASP A 126 4.92 -1.71 -6.63
N LEU A 127 5.77 -1.29 -7.57
CA LEU A 127 5.71 -1.79 -8.94
C LEU A 127 5.94 -3.32 -9.02
N LEU A 128 6.89 -3.87 -8.23
CA LEU A 128 7.16 -5.31 -8.22
C LEU A 128 5.93 -6.11 -7.79
N ARG A 129 5.19 -5.69 -6.75
CA ARG A 129 4.01 -6.45 -6.30
C ARG A 129 2.93 -6.52 -7.38
N TYR A 130 2.71 -5.45 -8.15
CA TYR A 130 1.75 -5.47 -9.25
C TYR A 130 2.22 -6.32 -10.43
N LEU A 131 3.52 -6.29 -10.75
CA LEU A 131 4.11 -7.13 -11.79
C LEU A 131 3.97 -8.63 -11.46
N VAL A 132 4.26 -9.03 -10.22
CA VAL A 132 4.08 -10.40 -9.71
C VAL A 132 2.61 -10.81 -9.78
N MET A 133 1.70 -9.96 -9.27
CA MET A 133 0.28 -10.25 -9.22
C MET A 133 -0.39 -10.29 -10.60
N TYR A 134 0.13 -9.54 -11.59
CA TYR A 134 -0.30 -9.68 -12.97
C TYR A 134 0.17 -11.00 -13.61
N VAL A 135 1.40 -11.45 -13.35
CA VAL A 135 1.97 -12.64 -14.00
C VAL A 135 1.43 -13.93 -13.40
N GLU A 136 1.52 -14.09 -12.07
CA GLU A 136 1.23 -15.35 -11.39
C GLU A 136 0.02 -15.28 -10.45
N GLY A 137 -0.35 -14.09 -9.97
CA GLY A 137 -1.42 -13.93 -8.98
C GLY A 137 -1.14 -14.70 -7.69
N GLY A 138 -2.22 -15.17 -7.05
CA GLY A 138 -2.21 -15.78 -5.72
C GLY A 138 -2.48 -14.71 -4.67
N LEU A 139 -1.76 -14.74 -3.54
CA LEU A 139 -1.78 -13.68 -2.55
C LEU A 139 -0.43 -12.96 -2.50
N TYR A 140 -0.47 -11.63 -2.41
CA TYR A 140 0.66 -10.79 -2.02
C TYR A 140 0.48 -10.26 -0.60
N ALA A 141 1.58 -10.16 0.16
CA ALA A 141 1.66 -9.40 1.41
C ALA A 141 3.05 -8.76 1.59
N ASP A 142 3.13 -7.54 2.15
CA ASP A 142 4.41 -6.95 2.57
C ASP A 142 5.02 -7.77 3.74
N ILE A 143 6.35 -7.71 3.94
CA ILE A 143 7.08 -8.61 4.86
C ILE A 143 6.63 -8.47 6.33
N ASP A 144 6.20 -7.27 6.69
CA ASP A 144 5.78 -6.86 8.03
C ASP A 144 4.29 -7.12 8.30
N VAL A 145 3.62 -7.85 7.40
CA VAL A 145 2.27 -8.39 7.60
C VAL A 145 2.32 -9.76 8.26
N GLU A 146 1.64 -9.86 9.40
CA GLU A 146 1.37 -11.11 10.11
C GLU A 146 0.04 -11.73 9.65
N CYS A 147 0.06 -13.00 9.29
CA CYS A 147 -1.12 -13.79 8.97
C CYS A 147 -1.83 -14.21 10.27
N LEU A 148 -3.03 -13.69 10.54
CA LEU A 148 -3.81 -14.10 11.72
C LEU A 148 -4.68 -15.33 11.43
N LYS A 149 -5.23 -15.43 10.21
CA LYS A 149 -6.13 -16.51 9.77
C LYS A 149 -5.70 -17.06 8.40
N PRO A 150 -5.95 -18.35 8.11
CA PRO A 150 -5.63 -18.94 6.82
C PRO A 150 -6.37 -18.24 5.66
N ILE A 151 -5.76 -18.28 4.48
CA ILE A 151 -6.23 -17.62 3.24
C ILE A 151 -7.60 -18.13 2.81
N GLU A 152 -7.92 -19.38 3.13
CA GLU A 152 -9.24 -20.00 2.89
C GLU A 152 -10.40 -19.27 3.60
N LEU A 153 -10.11 -18.40 4.58
CA LEU A 153 -11.09 -17.54 5.26
C LEU A 153 -11.17 -16.11 4.69
N PHE A 154 -10.37 -15.78 3.67
CA PHE A 154 -10.37 -14.44 3.04
C PHE A 154 -11.59 -14.25 2.10
N VAL A 155 -12.19 -15.36 1.65
CA VAL A 155 -13.46 -15.36 0.92
C VAL A 155 -14.53 -15.95 1.85
N PRO A 156 -15.48 -15.14 2.37
CA PRO A 156 -16.57 -15.66 3.18
C PRO A 156 -17.41 -16.70 2.43
N ASN A 157 -17.76 -17.81 3.09
CA ASN A 157 -18.46 -18.99 2.53
C ASN A 157 -19.76 -18.70 1.73
N ARG A 158 -20.32 -17.49 1.83
CA ARG A 158 -21.48 -17.04 1.03
C ARG A 158 -21.12 -16.66 -0.41
N TYR A 159 -19.84 -16.51 -0.73
CA TYR A 159 -19.33 -16.22 -2.07
C TYR A 159 -18.71 -17.45 -2.71
N ASN A 160 -18.93 -17.61 -4.01
CA ASN A 160 -18.23 -18.61 -4.81
C ASN A 160 -16.89 -18.03 -5.28
N GLU A 161 -15.78 -18.54 -4.76
CA GLU A 161 -14.42 -18.14 -5.13
C GLU A 161 -14.20 -18.10 -6.66
N LYS A 162 -14.82 -19.02 -7.40
CA LYS A 162 -14.65 -19.14 -8.85
C LYS A 162 -15.22 -17.95 -9.63
N GLU A 163 -16.14 -17.21 -9.03
CA GLU A 163 -16.76 -15.98 -9.55
C GLU A 163 -16.01 -14.70 -9.13
N LEU A 164 -15.01 -14.81 -8.26
CA LEU A 164 -14.19 -13.69 -7.79
C LEU A 164 -12.86 -13.64 -8.53
N ASP A 165 -12.41 -12.46 -8.91
CA ASP A 165 -11.19 -12.23 -9.66
C ASP A 165 -10.10 -11.54 -8.82
N LEU A 166 -10.52 -10.76 -7.82
CA LEU A 166 -9.66 -10.01 -6.90
C LEU A 166 -10.33 -9.91 -5.51
N VAL A 167 -9.54 -9.98 -4.44
CA VAL A 167 -9.94 -9.75 -3.05
C VAL A 167 -9.02 -8.70 -2.43
N VAL A 168 -9.62 -7.64 -1.93
CA VAL A 168 -8.96 -6.46 -1.31
C VAL A 168 -9.70 -6.10 -0.03
N GLY A 169 -9.05 -5.36 0.87
CA GLY A 169 -9.69 -4.80 2.07
C GLY A 169 -9.70 -3.27 2.03
N VAL A 170 -10.62 -2.65 2.76
CA VAL A 170 -10.53 -1.22 3.09
C VAL A 170 -9.31 -0.98 3.99
N GLU A 171 -8.53 0.06 3.70
CA GLU A 171 -7.42 0.54 4.53
C GLU A 171 -7.86 1.79 5.31
N THR A 172 -8.28 2.83 4.59
CA THR A 172 -8.82 4.06 5.16
C THR A 172 -10.18 4.35 4.54
N ASP A 173 -11.17 4.51 5.41
CA ASP A 173 -12.49 5.04 5.10
C ASP A 173 -12.75 6.24 6.01
N MET A 174 -12.51 7.44 5.47
CA MET A 174 -12.58 8.74 6.14
C MET A 174 -13.05 9.84 5.16
N PRO A 175 -14.20 9.65 4.48
CA PRO A 175 -14.65 10.51 3.37
C PRO A 175 -14.82 11.99 3.74
N GLU A 176 -15.02 12.33 5.01
CA GLU A 176 -15.11 13.70 5.51
C GLU A 176 -13.82 14.51 5.32
N PHE A 177 -12.66 13.84 5.19
CA PHE A 177 -11.37 14.47 4.94
C PHE A 177 -10.92 14.40 3.48
N LYS A 178 -11.73 13.89 2.54
CA LYS A 178 -11.35 13.71 1.13
C LYS A 178 -10.86 15.01 0.44
N ASP A 179 -11.37 16.16 0.89
CA ASP A 179 -11.05 17.49 0.35
C ASP A 179 -9.97 18.22 1.18
N HIS A 180 -9.44 17.61 2.25
CA HIS A 180 -8.37 18.17 3.07
C HIS A 180 -7.04 18.15 2.29
N PRO A 181 -6.23 19.22 2.27
CA PRO A 181 -5.06 19.35 1.39
C PRO A 181 -3.99 18.24 1.58
N ILE A 182 -3.68 17.86 2.83
CA ILE A 182 -2.70 16.81 3.15
C ILE A 182 -3.34 15.41 3.27
N LEU A 183 -4.52 15.29 3.88
CA LEU A 183 -5.13 13.99 4.18
C LEU A 183 -5.99 13.43 3.05
N GLY A 184 -6.56 14.27 2.18
CA GLY A 184 -7.60 13.88 1.23
C GLY A 184 -7.20 12.78 0.25
N GLN A 185 -5.96 12.81 -0.24
CA GLN A 185 -5.41 11.80 -1.14
C GLN A 185 -5.33 10.40 -0.53
N LYS A 186 -5.36 10.30 0.81
CA LYS A 186 -5.25 9.05 1.58
C LYS A 186 -6.45 8.76 2.49
N ALA A 187 -7.51 9.56 2.38
CA ALA A 187 -8.75 9.46 3.16
C ALA A 187 -9.70 8.34 2.68
N GLN A 188 -9.45 7.82 1.48
CA GLN A 188 -10.26 6.79 0.82
C GLN A 188 -9.31 5.81 0.11
N SER A 189 -8.96 4.72 0.79
CA SER A 189 -7.96 3.77 0.28
C SER A 189 -8.29 2.30 0.56
N LEU A 190 -8.01 1.46 -0.42
CA LEU A 190 -7.91 0.00 -0.31
C LEU A 190 -6.48 -0.40 0.07
N VAL A 191 -6.39 -1.47 0.86
CA VAL A 191 -5.12 -2.09 1.27
C VAL A 191 -4.36 -2.58 0.03
N GLN A 192 -3.22 -1.93 -0.26
CA GLN A 192 -2.28 -2.38 -1.30
C GLN A 192 -1.24 -3.38 -0.80
N TRP A 193 -0.98 -3.40 0.51
CA TRP A 193 0.10 -4.19 1.13
C TRP A 193 -0.34 -5.61 1.49
N THR A 194 -1.60 -5.97 1.25
CA THR A 194 -2.11 -7.35 1.23
C THR A 194 -3.34 -7.46 0.34
N PHE A 195 -3.27 -8.28 -0.71
CA PHE A 195 -4.41 -8.59 -1.58
C PHE A 195 -4.23 -9.93 -2.28
N MET A 196 -5.33 -10.53 -2.72
CA MET A 196 -5.36 -11.81 -3.42
C MET A 196 -6.02 -11.65 -4.79
N GLY A 197 -5.47 -12.26 -5.84
CA GLY A 197 -5.93 -12.04 -7.21
C GLY A 197 -5.60 -13.19 -8.14
N LYS A 198 -6.43 -13.39 -9.17
CA LYS A 198 -6.08 -14.26 -10.30
C LYS A 198 -4.98 -13.61 -11.15
N PRO A 199 -4.19 -14.38 -11.92
CA PRO A 199 -3.25 -13.80 -12.87
C PRO A 199 -4.00 -13.13 -14.03
N ARG A 200 -3.29 -12.25 -14.74
CA ARG A 200 -3.74 -11.58 -15.99
C ARG A 200 -4.92 -10.61 -15.87
N LEU A 201 -5.19 -10.10 -14.68
CA LEU A 201 -6.20 -9.07 -14.47
C LEU A 201 -5.88 -7.77 -15.22
N SER A 202 -6.88 -7.24 -15.93
CA SER A 202 -6.85 -5.93 -16.60
C SER A 202 -6.48 -4.80 -15.64
N VAL A 203 -7.02 -4.79 -14.41
CA VAL A 203 -6.70 -3.78 -13.40
C VAL A 203 -5.21 -3.74 -13.03
N MET A 204 -4.54 -4.90 -12.95
CA MET A 204 -3.13 -4.94 -12.59
C MET A 204 -2.25 -4.37 -13.71
N MET A 205 -2.52 -4.71 -14.98
CA MET A 205 -1.80 -4.11 -16.11
C MET A 205 -2.09 -2.61 -16.25
N ARG A 206 -3.36 -2.20 -16.10
CA ARG A 206 -3.75 -0.79 -16.11
C ARG A 206 -3.01 0.02 -15.04
N LEU A 207 -2.86 -0.54 -13.84
CA LEU A 207 -2.08 0.08 -12.76
C LEU A 207 -0.59 0.16 -13.11
N ILE A 208 0.02 -0.91 -13.62
CA ILE A 208 1.42 -0.90 -14.09
C ILE A 208 1.65 0.18 -15.16
N GLU A 209 0.74 0.30 -16.12
CA GLU A 209 0.82 1.28 -17.21
C GLU A 209 0.66 2.71 -16.68
N ASN A 210 -0.34 2.96 -15.83
CA ASN A 210 -0.52 4.25 -15.14
C ASN A 210 0.72 4.67 -14.34
N ILE A 211 1.39 3.73 -13.67
CA ILE A 211 2.63 3.97 -12.92
C ILE A 211 3.77 4.39 -13.87
N ILE A 212 3.92 3.72 -15.01
CA ILE A 212 4.94 4.04 -16.02
C ILE A 212 4.70 5.43 -16.61
N GLU A 213 3.44 5.76 -16.95
CA GLU A 213 3.06 7.09 -17.44
C GLU A 213 3.26 8.18 -16.37
N TRP A 214 3.00 7.88 -15.10
CA TRP A 214 3.26 8.80 -13.99
C TRP A 214 4.77 9.05 -13.81
N LEU A 215 5.60 8.01 -13.85
CA LEU A 215 7.07 8.14 -13.75
C LEU A 215 7.66 8.96 -14.89
N ASP A 216 7.22 8.73 -16.14
CA ASP A 216 7.60 9.54 -17.30
C ASP A 216 7.17 11.02 -17.16
N ARG A 217 5.96 11.26 -16.65
CA ARG A 217 5.45 12.62 -16.39
C ARG A 217 6.26 13.34 -15.32
N VAL A 218 6.55 12.70 -14.18
CA VAL A 218 7.36 13.27 -13.10
C VAL A 218 8.80 13.51 -13.57
N SER A 219 9.38 12.56 -14.31
CA SER A 219 10.70 12.69 -14.95
C SER A 219 10.77 13.95 -15.83
N LYS A 220 9.77 14.18 -16.69
CA LYS A 220 9.66 15.37 -17.53
C LYS A 220 9.45 16.66 -16.74
N GLN A 221 8.57 16.64 -15.74
CA GLN A 221 8.29 17.81 -14.88
C GLN A 221 9.51 18.26 -14.08
N GLN A 222 10.34 17.32 -13.61
CA GLN A 222 11.57 17.62 -12.86
C GLN A 222 12.79 17.85 -13.75
N GLY A 223 12.70 17.59 -15.06
CA GLY A 223 13.84 17.64 -15.98
C GLY A 223 14.95 16.62 -15.67
N LYS A 224 14.59 15.46 -15.10
CA LYS A 224 15.53 14.44 -14.59
C LYS A 224 15.18 13.06 -15.11
N PRO A 225 16.14 12.15 -15.31
CA PRO A 225 15.84 10.74 -15.61
C PRO A 225 15.09 10.08 -14.45
N ILE A 226 14.35 9.00 -14.73
CA ILE A 226 13.57 8.21 -13.75
C ILE A 226 14.44 7.72 -12.57
N SER A 227 15.75 7.54 -12.77
CA SER A 227 16.70 7.16 -11.72
C SER A 227 16.91 8.23 -10.65
N ASP A 228 16.64 9.50 -10.96
CA ASP A 228 17.09 10.67 -10.19
C ASP A 228 15.93 11.57 -9.71
N ILE A 229 14.69 11.20 -10.05
CA ILE A 229 13.48 11.88 -9.57
C ILE A 229 13.45 11.93 -8.03
N LYS A 230 12.90 13.01 -7.50
CA LYS A 230 12.66 13.19 -6.06
C LYS A 230 11.17 13.18 -5.82
N LEU A 231 10.73 12.36 -4.88
CA LEU A 231 9.33 12.12 -4.57
C LEU A 231 9.16 12.39 -3.08
N ASP A 232 8.16 13.15 -2.70
CA ASP A 232 7.77 13.26 -1.29
C ASP A 232 6.94 12.04 -0.85
N PHE A 233 6.31 12.13 0.33
CA PHE A 233 5.47 11.05 0.85
C PHE A 233 4.17 10.87 0.06
N ASP A 234 3.51 11.97 -0.32
CA ASP A 234 2.19 11.92 -0.95
C ASP A 234 2.33 11.57 -2.45
N ASP A 235 3.41 12.01 -3.11
CA ASP A 235 3.86 11.53 -4.43
C ASP A 235 3.89 9.99 -4.52
N VAL A 236 4.42 9.33 -3.49
CA VAL A 236 4.48 7.85 -3.42
C VAL A 236 3.07 7.28 -3.35
N LEU A 237 2.18 7.84 -2.51
CA LEU A 237 0.81 7.34 -2.33
C LEU A 237 -0.04 7.44 -3.60
N VAL A 238 0.06 8.56 -4.33
CA VAL A 238 -0.72 8.79 -5.57
C VAL A 238 -0.06 8.23 -6.83
N GLY A 239 1.26 8.00 -6.80
CA GLY A 239 2.02 7.48 -7.92
C GLY A 239 1.96 5.96 -8.04
N THR A 240 2.34 5.27 -6.97
CA THR A 240 2.37 3.79 -6.90
C THR A 240 1.63 3.20 -5.73
N GLY A 241 1.30 4.01 -4.73
CA GLY A 241 0.80 3.58 -3.44
C GLY A 241 -0.71 3.30 -3.40
N PRO A 242 -1.32 3.27 -2.19
CA PRO A 242 -2.69 2.84 -1.98
C PRO A 242 -3.71 3.69 -2.74
N SER A 243 -3.44 4.98 -2.98
CA SER A 243 -4.32 5.86 -3.73
C SER A 243 -4.33 5.48 -5.23
N ALA A 244 -3.16 5.22 -5.82
CA ALA A 244 -3.03 4.71 -7.19
C ALA A 244 -3.76 3.36 -7.38
N PHE A 245 -3.53 2.43 -6.46
CA PHE A 245 -4.16 1.11 -6.42
C PHE A 245 -5.70 1.21 -6.32
N THR A 246 -6.20 2.06 -5.43
CA THR A 246 -7.62 2.31 -5.22
C THR A 246 -8.28 2.90 -6.47
N THR A 247 -7.67 3.93 -7.08
CA THR A 247 -8.17 4.54 -8.32
C THR A 247 -8.23 3.51 -9.45
N ALA A 248 -7.22 2.65 -9.61
CA ALA A 248 -7.23 1.60 -10.63
C ALA A 248 -8.37 0.59 -10.43
N ILE A 249 -8.65 0.19 -9.18
CA ILE A 249 -9.73 -0.76 -8.86
C ILE A 249 -11.11 -0.15 -9.08
N LEU A 250 -11.37 1.07 -8.59
CA LEU A 250 -12.65 1.76 -8.81
C LEU A 250 -12.89 2.02 -10.31
N THR A 251 -11.83 2.33 -11.07
CA THR A 251 -11.88 2.44 -12.54
C THR A 251 -12.23 1.10 -13.19
N GLU A 252 -11.63 -0.01 -12.75
CA GLU A 252 -11.93 -1.33 -13.30
C GLU A 252 -13.38 -1.75 -13.00
N MET A 253 -13.84 -1.58 -11.76
CA MET A 253 -15.24 -1.81 -11.38
C MET A 253 -16.20 -0.98 -12.24
N SER A 254 -15.86 0.28 -12.51
CA SER A 254 -16.67 1.15 -13.35
C SER A 254 -16.73 0.66 -14.80
N VAL A 255 -15.58 0.28 -15.37
CA VAL A 255 -15.47 -0.26 -16.73
C VAL A 255 -16.24 -1.58 -16.87
N GLN A 256 -16.13 -2.48 -15.91
CA GLN A 256 -16.78 -3.79 -15.97
C GLN A 256 -18.29 -3.76 -15.67
N THR A 257 -18.76 -2.83 -14.83
CA THR A 257 -20.21 -2.66 -14.56
C THR A 257 -20.91 -1.78 -15.60
N GLY A 258 -20.18 -0.96 -16.36
CA GLY A 258 -20.74 -0.01 -17.31
C GLY A 258 -21.39 1.22 -16.67
N ARG A 259 -21.13 1.47 -15.38
CA ARG A 259 -21.57 2.65 -14.61
C ARG A 259 -20.42 3.18 -13.77
N GLU A 260 -20.53 4.42 -13.29
CA GLU A 260 -19.56 4.93 -12.33
C GLU A 260 -19.67 4.17 -10.99
N VAL A 261 -18.51 3.76 -10.45
CA VAL A 261 -18.35 3.13 -9.13
C VAL A 261 -17.40 4.01 -8.32
N THR A 262 -17.89 4.56 -7.22
CA THR A 262 -17.15 5.51 -6.37
C THR A 262 -16.99 4.98 -4.95
N TRP A 263 -16.15 5.62 -4.14
CA TRP A 263 -15.89 5.21 -2.75
C TRP A 263 -17.16 5.14 -1.88
N ASN A 264 -18.20 5.91 -2.20
CA ASN A 264 -19.50 5.90 -1.50
C ASN A 264 -20.13 4.49 -1.44
N GLU A 265 -19.74 3.57 -2.33
CA GLU A 265 -20.19 2.18 -2.32
C GLU A 265 -19.50 1.27 -1.30
N PHE A 266 -18.40 1.73 -0.72
CA PHE A 266 -17.54 1.00 0.23
C PHE A 266 -17.37 1.75 1.57
N HIS A 267 -17.86 2.99 1.65
CA HIS A 267 -17.96 3.72 2.91
C HIS A 267 -18.90 3.01 3.90
N GLY A 268 -18.45 2.84 5.15
CA GLY A 268 -19.24 2.31 6.26
C GLY A 268 -19.69 0.85 6.09
N ILE A 269 -19.00 0.05 5.27
CA ILE A 269 -19.39 -1.35 5.05
C ILE A 269 -19.21 -2.20 6.31
N LEU A 270 -20.33 -2.69 6.85
CA LEU A 270 -20.36 -3.59 8.00
C LEU A 270 -20.04 -5.06 7.64
N ASP A 271 -20.09 -5.40 6.35
CA ASP A 271 -19.78 -6.72 5.82
C ASP A 271 -19.23 -6.58 4.40
N SER A 272 -18.45 -7.56 3.94
CA SER A 272 -17.78 -7.50 2.64
C SER A 272 -18.75 -7.50 1.46
N LYS A 273 -18.35 -6.83 0.37
CA LYS A 273 -19.19 -6.53 -0.80
C LYS A 273 -18.47 -6.90 -2.10
N VAL A 274 -19.20 -7.46 -3.06
CA VAL A 274 -18.66 -7.77 -4.40
C VAL A 274 -19.17 -6.77 -5.43
N VAL A 275 -18.25 -6.21 -6.23
CA VAL A 275 -18.56 -5.40 -7.41
C VAL A 275 -17.68 -5.89 -8.57
N ALA A 276 -18.30 -6.30 -9.69
CA ALA A 276 -17.60 -6.80 -10.88
C ALA A 276 -16.53 -7.89 -10.60
N GLY A 277 -16.87 -8.91 -9.80
CA GLY A 277 -15.94 -9.98 -9.42
C GLY A 277 -14.86 -9.57 -8.42
N ILE A 278 -14.80 -8.30 -8.00
CA ILE A 278 -13.86 -7.81 -6.99
C ILE A 278 -14.57 -7.81 -5.63
N LEU A 279 -14.07 -8.61 -4.69
CA LEU A 279 -14.51 -8.67 -3.30
C LEU A 279 -13.76 -7.62 -2.48
N VAL A 280 -14.50 -6.68 -1.90
CA VAL A 280 -13.99 -5.68 -0.96
C VAL A 280 -14.39 -6.09 0.46
N LEU A 281 -13.39 -6.38 1.28
CA LEU A 281 -13.51 -6.70 2.69
C LEU A 281 -13.56 -5.44 3.55
N THR A 282 -14.15 -5.55 4.74
CA THR A 282 -14.25 -4.46 5.73
C THR A 282 -12.86 -4.03 6.23
N ALA A 283 -12.77 -2.84 6.84
CA ALA A 283 -11.51 -2.34 7.41
C ALA A 283 -10.94 -3.29 8.49
N GLU A 284 -11.80 -3.90 9.31
CA GLU A 284 -11.39 -4.90 10.30
C GLU A 284 -10.70 -6.12 9.65
N ALA A 285 -11.01 -6.48 8.41
CA ALA A 285 -10.48 -7.70 7.80
C ALA A 285 -8.97 -7.62 7.55
N PHE A 286 -8.50 -6.56 6.89
CA PHE A 286 -7.07 -6.37 6.62
C PHE A 286 -6.45 -5.31 7.52
N ALA A 287 -7.00 -4.09 7.56
CA ALA A 287 -6.46 -2.98 8.35
C ALA A 287 -6.87 -3.01 9.84
N ALA A 288 -7.00 -4.21 10.44
CA ALA A 288 -7.45 -4.37 11.82
C ALA A 288 -6.67 -3.51 12.82
N GLY A 289 -7.35 -2.77 13.69
CA GLY A 289 -6.72 -2.07 14.82
C GLY A 289 -5.86 -0.85 14.48
N THR A 290 -6.07 -0.18 13.34
CA THR A 290 -5.43 1.12 13.05
C THR A 290 -5.97 2.28 13.91
N GLY A 291 -7.08 2.05 14.64
CA GLY A 291 -7.71 3.08 15.48
C GLY A 291 -8.54 4.09 14.71
N HIS A 292 -8.79 3.83 13.42
CA HIS A 292 -9.69 4.60 12.55
C HIS A 292 -10.56 3.66 11.70
N SER A 293 -11.54 4.24 10.99
CA SER A 293 -12.36 3.56 9.98
C SER A 293 -13.06 2.29 10.47
N ASP A 294 -13.50 2.29 11.73
CA ASP A 294 -14.12 1.16 12.43
C ASP A 294 -13.37 -0.18 12.31
N SER A 295 -12.04 -0.11 12.20
CA SER A 295 -11.12 -1.26 12.03
C SER A 295 -11.04 -2.24 13.21
N GLY A 296 -11.85 -2.07 14.26
CA GLY A 296 -11.91 -2.98 15.40
C GLY A 296 -10.55 -3.21 16.08
N THR A 297 -10.17 -4.47 16.28
CA THR A 297 -8.89 -4.85 16.89
C THR A 297 -8.33 -6.12 16.26
N HIS A 298 -7.02 -6.39 16.41
CA HIS A 298 -6.41 -7.64 15.92
C HIS A 298 -6.98 -8.93 16.57
N ALA A 299 -7.70 -8.82 17.69
CA ALA A 299 -8.40 -9.95 18.32
C ALA A 299 -9.82 -10.15 17.79
N GLY A 300 -10.26 -9.30 16.87
CA GLY A 300 -11.61 -9.29 16.31
C GLY A 300 -11.94 -10.49 15.43
N LYS A 301 -13.25 -10.73 15.25
CA LYS A 301 -13.73 -11.84 14.44
C LYS A 301 -13.52 -11.60 12.95
N GLY A 302 -13.49 -10.35 12.48
CA GLY A 302 -13.15 -9.98 11.11
C GLY A 302 -11.65 -10.09 10.81
N ALA A 303 -10.77 -9.74 11.77
CA ALA A 303 -9.32 -9.64 11.55
C ALA A 303 -8.66 -10.88 10.90
N LEU A 304 -8.17 -10.75 9.67
CA LEU A 304 -7.52 -11.81 8.89
C LEU A 304 -5.98 -11.69 8.92
N VAL A 305 -5.48 -10.46 8.94
CA VAL A 305 -4.05 -10.12 9.01
C VAL A 305 -3.81 -8.98 10.01
N ARG A 306 -2.53 -8.75 10.33
CA ARG A 306 -2.06 -7.64 11.15
C ARG A 306 -0.84 -7.00 10.49
N HIS A 307 -0.96 -5.74 10.09
CA HIS A 307 0.15 -4.96 9.55
C HIS A 307 0.94 -4.28 10.68
N HIS A 308 2.27 -4.38 10.65
CA HIS A 308 3.15 -3.79 11.66
C HIS A 308 3.79 -2.50 11.13
N PHE A 309 2.99 -1.43 10.95
CA PHE A 309 3.31 -0.16 10.26
C PHE A 309 4.63 0.55 10.61
N HIS A 310 5.30 0.18 11.71
CA HIS A 310 6.59 0.75 12.14
C HIS A 310 7.81 -0.08 11.74
N ALA A 311 7.63 -1.26 11.14
CA ALA A 311 8.75 -2.12 10.70
C ALA A 311 9.41 -1.61 9.40
N SER A 312 8.62 -1.08 8.45
CA SER A 312 9.15 -0.44 7.25
C SER A 312 9.56 1.03 7.49
N SER A 313 10.82 1.36 7.17
CA SER A 313 11.39 2.72 7.33
C SER A 313 11.28 3.60 6.09
N TRP A 314 10.45 3.23 5.09
CA TRP A 314 10.31 4.02 3.87
C TRP A 314 9.87 5.49 4.09
N PRO A 315 9.00 5.84 5.06
CA PRO A 315 8.61 7.23 5.32
C PRO A 315 9.74 8.09 5.89
N THR A 316 10.88 7.50 6.29
CA THR A 316 12.09 8.25 6.68
C THR A 316 12.84 8.76 5.44
N ASN A 317 12.76 8.04 4.31
CA ASN A 317 13.35 8.46 3.03
C ASN A 317 12.42 9.34 2.19
N HIS A 318 11.11 9.23 2.44
CA HIS A 318 10.05 10.05 1.85
C HIS A 318 9.28 10.71 3.00
N PRO A 319 9.80 11.82 3.57
CA PRO A 319 9.20 12.44 4.75
C PRO A 319 7.82 13.03 4.43
N ARG A 320 6.89 12.85 5.37
CA ARG A 320 5.58 13.53 5.36
C ARG A 320 5.75 15.05 5.44
N PHE A 321 4.73 15.78 4.99
CA PHE A 321 4.63 17.20 5.31
C PHE A 321 4.68 17.40 6.84
N LYS A 322 5.54 18.31 7.28
CA LYS A 322 5.76 18.60 8.70
C LYS A 322 5.69 20.10 8.93
N HIS A 323 4.67 20.56 9.66
CA HIS A 323 4.55 21.97 9.97
C HIS A 323 5.70 22.43 10.90
N PRO A 324 6.30 23.62 10.68
CA PRO A 324 7.49 24.07 11.43
C PRO A 324 7.32 24.11 12.96
N ILE A 325 6.09 24.23 13.46
CA ILE A 325 5.80 24.24 14.91
C ILE A 325 4.76 23.21 15.39
N TYR A 326 3.96 22.60 14.50
CA TYR A 326 2.87 21.68 14.87
C TYR A 326 3.08 20.23 14.41
N ASP A 327 4.29 19.92 13.92
CA ASP A 327 4.65 18.59 13.43
C ASP A 327 3.69 18.09 12.30
N GLU A 328 3.60 16.78 12.06
CA GLU A 328 2.79 16.16 11.01
C GLU A 328 1.31 15.98 11.43
N VAL A 329 0.34 16.33 10.57
CA VAL A 329 -1.11 16.24 10.88
C VAL A 329 -1.58 14.79 11.09
N GLU A 330 -0.92 13.82 10.45
CA GLU A 330 -1.20 12.39 10.59
C GLU A 330 -1.04 11.88 12.03
N ARG A 331 -0.37 12.64 12.93
CA ARG A 331 -0.32 12.34 14.37
C ARG A 331 -1.69 12.37 15.03
N CYS A 332 -2.68 13.03 14.43
CA CYS A 332 -4.06 13.02 14.89
C CYS A 332 -4.79 11.68 14.64
N ASN A 333 -4.23 10.78 13.81
CA ASN A 333 -4.83 9.49 13.44
C ASN A 333 -6.34 9.59 13.11
N TRP A 334 -6.68 10.49 12.20
CA TRP A 334 -8.06 10.76 11.75
C TRP A 334 -9.04 11.31 12.80
N ASN A 335 -8.57 11.68 14.00
CA ASN A 335 -9.41 12.37 14.98
C ASN A 335 -9.77 13.79 14.50
N ALA A 336 -11.06 14.03 14.24
CA ALA A 336 -11.56 15.26 13.65
C ALA A 336 -11.33 16.53 14.50
N GLU A 337 -11.38 16.43 15.83
CA GLU A 337 -11.12 17.57 16.71
C GLU A 337 -9.64 17.96 16.69
N CYS A 338 -8.75 16.97 16.69
CA CYS A 338 -7.31 17.16 16.56
C CYS A 338 -6.92 17.76 15.21
N ILE A 339 -7.49 17.25 14.11
CA ILE A 339 -7.25 17.77 12.75
C ILE A 339 -7.73 19.23 12.66
N LYS A 340 -8.96 19.51 13.07
CA LYS A 340 -9.51 20.87 13.09
C LYS A 340 -8.67 21.84 13.95
N LEU A 341 -8.13 21.37 15.07
CA LEU A 341 -7.23 22.16 15.91
C LEU A 341 -5.88 22.39 15.22
N TRP A 342 -5.33 21.39 14.53
CA TRP A 342 -4.12 21.53 13.72
C TRP A 342 -4.33 22.56 12.60
N ASP A 343 -5.41 22.44 11.81
CA ASP A 343 -5.77 23.37 10.73
C ASP A 343 -5.95 24.82 11.24
N SER A 344 -6.64 24.98 12.37
CA SER A 344 -6.89 26.30 12.97
C SER A 344 -5.58 26.94 13.46
N ASN A 345 -4.68 26.13 14.02
CA ASN A 345 -3.38 26.57 14.52
C ASN A 345 -2.40 26.90 13.39
N THR A 346 -2.35 26.09 12.32
CA THR A 346 -1.51 26.38 11.14
C THR A 346 -1.99 27.64 10.43
N ALA A 347 -3.30 27.78 10.19
CA ALA A 347 -3.87 28.99 9.59
C ALA A 347 -3.61 30.25 10.44
N PHE A 348 -3.63 30.13 11.77
CA PHE A 348 -3.23 31.22 12.66
C PHE A 348 -1.74 31.55 12.53
N PHE A 349 -0.85 30.55 12.53
CA PHE A 349 0.59 30.75 12.35
C PHE A 349 0.91 31.42 11.01
N ASP A 350 0.29 30.98 9.92
CA ASP A 350 0.46 31.55 8.58
C ASP A 350 -0.04 33.01 8.48
N SER A 351 -0.95 33.42 9.37
CA SER A 351 -1.44 34.80 9.47
C SER A 351 -0.53 35.76 10.24
N LEU A 352 0.48 35.24 10.96
CA LEU A 352 1.43 36.06 11.72
C LEU A 352 2.45 36.74 10.81
N PRO A 353 3.01 37.90 11.20
CA PRO A 353 4.17 38.49 10.52
C PRO A 353 5.35 37.52 10.47
N GLU A 354 6.12 37.55 9.37
CA GLU A 354 7.26 36.65 9.14
C GLU A 354 8.28 36.68 10.30
N GLU A 355 8.53 37.84 10.89
CA GLU A 355 9.42 37.99 12.05
C GLU A 355 8.94 37.18 13.27
N ASP A 356 7.63 37.12 13.51
CA ASP A 356 7.04 36.39 14.63
C ASP A 356 6.95 34.89 14.33
N GLN A 357 6.68 34.51 13.08
CA GLN A 357 6.82 33.12 12.62
C GLN A 357 8.25 32.61 12.88
N LEU A 358 9.28 33.38 12.50
CA LEU A 358 10.68 33.03 12.71
C LEU A 358 11.04 32.89 14.20
N LYS A 359 10.52 33.77 15.07
CA LYS A 359 10.69 33.65 16.54
C LYS A 359 10.08 32.35 17.08
N LEU A 360 8.85 32.01 16.67
CA LEU A 360 8.18 30.78 17.10
C LEU A 360 8.91 29.52 16.61
N VAL A 361 9.35 29.49 15.35
CA VAL A 361 10.15 28.39 14.81
C VAL A 361 11.49 28.25 15.54
N ALA A 362 12.16 29.37 15.87
CA ALA A 362 13.40 29.35 16.63
C ALA A 362 13.19 28.80 18.06
N ALA A 363 12.10 29.21 18.73
CA ALA A 363 11.74 28.70 20.05
C ALA A 363 11.45 27.20 20.03
N LYS A 364 10.63 26.70 19.08
CA LYS A 364 10.35 25.27 18.90
C LYS A 364 11.62 24.46 18.65
N LYS A 365 12.54 24.95 17.81
CA LYS A 365 13.85 24.30 17.56
C LYS A 365 14.73 24.20 18.81
N ILE A 366 14.60 25.13 19.77
CA ILE A 366 15.29 25.06 21.06
C ILE A 366 14.61 24.06 22.00
N GLU A 367 13.27 23.99 21.99
CA GLU A 367 12.50 23.03 22.77
C GLU A 367 12.73 21.59 22.30
N ASP A 368 12.64 21.33 21.00
CA ASP A 368 12.85 19.99 20.42
C ASP A 368 14.25 19.45 20.72
N LYS A 369 15.28 20.31 20.75
CA LYS A 369 16.65 19.94 21.17
C LYS A 369 16.78 19.56 22.63
N LYS A 370 15.84 19.98 23.50
CA LYS A 370 15.79 19.60 24.92
C LYS A 370 14.96 18.34 25.15
N ARG A 371 14.16 17.92 24.16
CA ARG A 371 13.27 16.78 24.27
C ARG A 371 14.09 15.48 24.13
N PRO A 372 14.06 14.56 25.10
CA PRO A 372 14.73 13.28 24.94
C PRO A 372 14.11 12.50 23.77
N LEU A 373 14.93 11.75 23.05
CA LEU A 373 14.47 10.86 21.98
C LEU A 373 13.44 9.87 22.55
N ARG A 374 12.25 9.82 21.94
CA ARG A 374 11.21 8.87 22.34
C ARG A 374 11.64 7.46 21.94
N VAL A 375 11.82 6.62 22.95
CA VAL A 375 11.89 5.17 22.83
C VAL A 375 10.50 4.64 23.13
N ASP A 376 9.98 3.80 22.24
CA ASP A 376 8.78 2.98 22.50
C ASP A 376 9.18 1.50 22.72
N ASP A 377 8.19 0.64 22.93
CA ASP A 377 8.41 -0.80 23.17
C ASP A 377 9.05 -1.55 21.97
N GLN A 378 9.28 -0.86 20.84
CA GLN A 378 9.80 -1.42 19.59
C GLN A 378 11.17 -0.81 19.19
N GLY A 379 11.50 0.40 19.65
CA GLY A 379 12.83 1.00 19.54
C GLY A 379 12.84 2.54 19.59
N LEU A 380 13.89 3.14 19.02
CA LEU A 380 13.96 4.58 18.77
C LEU A 380 13.07 4.97 17.58
N ILE A 381 12.11 5.86 17.81
CA ILE A 381 11.30 6.41 16.73
C ILE A 381 12.21 7.26 15.82
N GLY A 382 12.43 6.79 14.58
CA GLY A 382 13.12 7.55 13.53
C GLY A 382 14.65 7.40 13.45
N VAL A 383 15.26 6.41 14.11
CA VAL A 383 16.70 6.12 13.98
C VAL A 383 16.92 4.66 13.55
N MET A 384 17.64 4.46 12.44
CA MET A 384 18.09 3.12 12.03
C MET A 384 19.15 2.58 13.00
N SER A 385 19.06 1.31 13.37
CA SER A 385 20.24 0.54 13.77
C SER A 385 21.21 0.46 12.58
N PRO A 386 22.50 0.81 12.73
CA PRO A 386 23.45 0.71 11.64
C PRO A 386 23.72 -0.76 11.28
N VAL A 387 23.58 -1.08 9.99
CA VAL A 387 23.95 -2.38 9.45
C VAL A 387 25.41 -2.32 8.99
N GLY A 388 26.25 -3.20 9.54
CA GLY A 388 27.57 -3.51 8.97
C GLY A 388 28.75 -2.69 9.51
N ALA A 389 29.22 -3.03 10.71
CA ALA A 389 30.63 -2.91 11.08
C ALA A 389 31.02 -4.15 11.88
N ALA A 390 31.92 -4.97 11.32
CA ALA A 390 32.43 -6.17 11.99
C ALA A 390 33.42 -5.80 13.10
N ASP A 391 33.42 -6.61 14.16
CA ASP A 391 34.46 -6.79 15.19
C ASP A 391 35.38 -5.62 15.55
N ARG A 392 35.21 -5.13 16.79
CA ARG A 392 36.20 -5.36 17.87
C ARG A 392 35.65 -4.91 19.22
N ALA A 393 35.22 -5.87 20.03
CA ALA A 393 35.00 -5.66 21.45
C ALA A 393 36.36 -5.54 22.16
N ALA A 394 36.74 -4.32 22.56
CA ALA A 394 37.75 -4.12 23.58
C ALA A 394 37.06 -4.09 24.93
N ALA A 395 37.32 -5.09 25.78
CA ALA A 395 36.82 -5.09 27.15
C ALA A 395 37.46 -3.94 27.94
N VAL A 396 36.64 -3.18 28.67
CA VAL A 396 37.10 -2.26 29.71
C VAL A 396 36.51 -2.74 31.03
N GLU A 397 37.36 -3.35 31.84
CA GLU A 397 37.01 -3.75 33.20
C GLU A 397 36.82 -2.51 34.09
N LEU A 398 35.79 -2.52 34.94
CA LEU A 398 35.61 -1.50 35.98
C LEU A 398 36.34 -1.95 37.26
N PRO A 399 37.19 -1.11 37.87
CA PRO A 399 37.94 -1.46 39.08
C PRO A 399 37.06 -1.41 40.35
N PRO A 400 37.42 -2.17 41.42
CA PRO A 400 36.58 -2.32 42.61
C PRO A 400 36.85 -1.30 43.74
N ASP A 401 35.75 -0.90 44.38
CA ASP A 401 35.50 -0.69 45.83
C ASP A 401 36.40 0.26 46.68
N GLU A 402 35.78 1.17 47.46
CA GLU A 402 35.73 1.07 48.94
C GLU A 402 35.05 2.28 49.66
N ARG A 403 33.88 1.99 50.26
CA ARG A 403 33.39 2.29 51.65
C ARG A 403 33.24 3.71 52.29
N ARG A 404 32.32 3.70 53.29
CA ARG A 404 32.10 4.58 54.49
C ARG A 404 31.36 5.92 54.25
N LEU A 405 30.35 6.35 55.02
CA LEU A 405 29.63 5.93 56.28
C LEU A 405 28.13 6.34 56.13
N SER A 406 27.13 6.10 56.99
CA SER A 406 26.89 5.50 58.35
C SER A 406 25.49 4.82 58.36
N GLY A 407 24.97 4.07 59.36
CA GLY A 407 24.53 4.40 60.75
C GLY A 407 23.08 4.94 60.79
N ALA A 408 22.10 4.42 61.56
CA ALA A 408 22.09 3.34 62.57
C ALA A 408 20.67 2.77 62.85
N GLU A 409 20.59 1.86 63.85
CA GLU A 409 19.41 1.30 64.58
C GLU A 409 18.62 0.07 64.07
N GLN A 410 18.46 -0.90 64.99
CA GLN A 410 17.68 -2.16 64.91
C GLN A 410 16.72 -2.29 66.10
N VAL A 411 15.48 -2.77 65.87
CA VAL A 411 14.63 -3.60 66.78
C VAL A 411 13.64 -4.41 65.90
N GLY A 412 13.23 -5.67 66.15
CA GLY A 412 13.75 -6.67 67.09
C GLY A 412 12.71 -7.61 67.76
N GLY A 413 11.88 -8.39 67.03
CA GLY A 413 10.82 -9.20 67.68
C GLY A 413 10.18 -10.39 66.92
N ARG A 414 10.53 -11.61 67.35
CA ARG A 414 9.80 -12.91 67.42
C ARG A 414 8.70 -13.34 66.40
N ALA A 415 8.81 -14.63 66.01
CA ALA A 415 7.74 -15.52 65.51
C ALA A 415 7.36 -16.57 66.62
N PRO A 416 6.65 -17.72 66.40
CA PRO A 416 5.93 -18.29 65.24
C PRO A 416 4.55 -18.97 65.60
N LEU A 417 4.14 -20.02 64.85
CA LEU A 417 2.94 -20.92 64.96
C LEU A 417 1.68 -20.37 64.26
N GLY A 418 0.87 -21.08 63.46
CA GLY A 418 0.54 -22.52 63.31
C GLY A 418 -0.98 -22.68 63.52
N ALA A 419 -1.79 -23.50 62.83
CA ALA A 419 -1.58 -24.49 61.76
C ALA A 419 -2.92 -24.87 61.07
N ARG A 420 -2.85 -25.66 59.97
CA ARG A 420 -3.89 -26.55 59.37
C ARG A 420 -5.14 -25.97 58.67
N LYS A 421 -5.38 -26.49 57.45
CA LYS A 421 -6.69 -26.58 56.77
C LYS A 421 -7.59 -27.64 57.44
N PRO A 422 -8.88 -27.70 57.08
CA PRO A 422 -9.30 -28.87 56.32
C PRO A 422 -10.13 -28.56 55.04
N THR A 423 -10.17 -29.57 54.17
CA THR A 423 -11.19 -29.87 53.14
C THR A 423 -12.54 -30.21 53.81
N GLN A 424 -13.70 -30.43 53.17
CA GLN A 424 -14.19 -30.57 51.78
C GLN A 424 -15.74 -30.48 51.88
N GLU A 425 -16.48 -30.11 50.82
CA GLU A 425 -17.72 -30.79 50.36
C GLU A 425 -18.42 -30.01 49.22
N GLU A 426 -18.96 -30.79 48.30
CA GLU A 426 -19.76 -30.48 47.10
C GLU A 426 -20.96 -31.48 47.13
N PRO A 427 -21.88 -31.54 46.16
CA PRO A 427 -22.57 -30.53 45.34
C PRO A 427 -24.12 -30.67 45.45
N PHE A 428 -24.93 -29.89 44.71
CA PHE A 428 -26.05 -30.44 43.91
C PHE A 428 -26.64 -29.46 42.87
N LEU A 429 -27.54 -29.99 42.03
CA LEU A 429 -27.93 -29.53 40.69
C LEU A 429 -29.25 -28.72 40.59
N ALA A 430 -29.43 -28.15 39.37
CA ALA A 430 -30.68 -27.82 38.67
C ALA A 430 -31.40 -26.50 39.00
N ALA A 431 -32.21 -25.90 38.12
CA ALA A 431 -32.28 -25.82 36.63
C ALA A 431 -33.49 -24.90 36.26
N LEU A 432 -33.61 -24.46 34.99
CA LEU A 432 -34.83 -23.86 34.36
C LEU A 432 -35.24 -22.47 34.92
N ASP A 433 -35.92 -21.54 34.25
CA ASP A 433 -36.52 -21.35 32.89
C ASP A 433 -36.31 -19.84 32.51
N ALA A 434 -36.55 -19.30 31.30
CA ALA A 434 -37.19 -19.77 30.06
C ALA A 434 -36.48 -19.16 28.82
#